data_AF-A0A4R0YB28-F1
#
_entry.id   AF-A0A4R0YB28-F1
#
_cell.length_a   1.000
_cell.length_b   1.000
_cell.length_c   1.000
_cell.angle_alpha   90.00
_cell.angle_beta   90.00
_cell.angle_gamma   90.00
#
_symmetry.space_group_name_H-M   'P 1'
#
loop_
_entity.id
_entity.type
_entity.pdbx_description
1 polymer ?
#
loop_
_entity_poly.entity_id
_entity_poly.type
_entity_poly.pdbx_seq_one_letter_code
_entity_poly.pdbx_strand_id
1 'polypeptide(L)'
;MTVKVYRPAIEVALFRMVARRDGRAERYSGAARKIDLTPYLGDNSSIKTLKGLYEAAGGFTITFPDQPYPETLDTIEAMIEPMDLIEIRAAREPWRYTGQPLPLIMRGWVTDVERPRGIGQEGTPQRSVVVMGQDAGKLFLINQVFYEIAYLQEVPFLDFFRMQAETGMDVAMLPVSEFITQLTERVVNRKVREMAGFSQQIVREFRVDATVHEGIAAANVAANVQGTMWQIAELFADRPWNELFIEDEDEEEGPVVRFRPNPFKDVEGRLIMRGAADPSAVEVDSEAIEHIRMRRSDRQVANFFSVPPGPSMESGGFVNVHSLQQGEPLDDEHGNNDPELYGRRRMRQATRLLPSDLSTLPVMMPEEADRRAGARDITFWHLDRAKRLKEMNRDNVVFEDGHARLRGSEELKIGRYLRVTEGDATWEAYMTRVSHTFAPLQTWKTEVTLDRGTGFLERTKRTTSSFFAETANGPYR
;
A
#
# COMPACT_ATOMS: atom_id res chain seq x y z
N MET A 1 38.19 6.80 10.02
CA MET A 1 36.74 6.68 9.82
C MET A 1 36.32 7.83 8.92
N THR A 2 35.92 7.56 7.68
CA THR A 2 35.54 8.61 6.72
C THR A 2 34.03 8.79 6.85
N VAL A 3 33.59 9.89 7.47
CA VAL A 3 32.15 10.17 7.60
C VAL A 3 31.60 10.48 6.22
N LYS A 4 30.77 9.57 5.68
CA LYS A 4 30.09 9.80 4.39
C LYS A 4 29.00 10.86 4.59
N VAL A 5 29.26 12.06 4.08
CA VAL A 5 28.33 13.19 4.11
C VAL A 5 27.46 13.15 2.85
N TYR A 6 26.16 13.00 3.02
CA TYR A 6 25.19 13.07 1.94
C TYR A 6 24.71 14.50 1.73
N ARG A 7 24.39 14.85 0.48
CA ARG A 7 23.81 16.14 0.09
C ARG A 7 22.51 15.87 -0.65
N PRO A 8 21.42 15.58 0.07
CA PRO A 8 20.15 15.26 -0.59
C PRO A 8 19.62 16.48 -1.34
N ALA A 9 18.95 16.23 -2.45
CA ALA A 9 18.20 17.25 -3.19
C ALA A 9 16.73 16.86 -3.27
N ILE A 10 15.88 17.88 -3.37
CA ILE A 10 14.42 17.75 -3.48
C ILE A 10 13.91 18.73 -4.51
N GLU A 11 12.92 18.29 -5.27
CA GLU A 11 12.17 19.09 -6.24
C GLU A 11 10.68 18.91 -5.94
N VAL A 12 9.95 20.02 -5.93
CA VAL A 12 8.50 20.03 -5.77
C VAL A 12 7.89 20.81 -6.91
N ALA A 13 7.05 20.14 -7.71
CA ALA A 13 6.33 20.77 -8.79
C ALA A 13 4.82 20.72 -8.54
N LEU A 14 4.13 21.81 -8.86
CA LEU A 14 2.68 21.92 -8.91
C LEU A 14 2.23 21.95 -10.37
N PHE A 15 1.23 21.15 -10.70
CA PHE A 15 0.53 21.20 -11.97
C PHE A 15 -0.91 21.64 -11.72
N ARG A 16 -1.26 22.76 -12.32
CA ARG A 16 -2.59 23.36 -12.19
C ARG A 16 -3.62 22.51 -12.93
N MET A 17 -4.61 22.01 -12.20
CA MET A 17 -5.66 21.14 -12.74
C MET A 17 -7.01 21.86 -12.86
N VAL A 18 -7.22 22.90 -12.05
CA VAL A 18 -8.49 23.62 -11.97
C VAL A 18 -8.36 25.00 -12.63
N ALA A 19 -9.29 25.30 -13.56
CA ALA A 19 -9.46 26.62 -14.15
C ALA A 19 -10.89 27.10 -13.87
N ARG A 20 -11.08 28.12 -13.01
CA ARG A 20 -12.42 28.56 -12.58
C ARG A 20 -12.95 29.75 -13.37
N ARG A 21 -14.28 29.79 -13.58
CA ARG A 21 -15.07 30.97 -14.01
C ARG A 21 -16.30 31.18 -13.11
N ASP A 22 -16.55 32.42 -12.71
CA ASP A 22 -17.53 32.97 -11.73
C ASP A 22 -17.50 32.56 -10.24
N GLY A 23 -16.30 32.19 -9.78
CA GLY A 23 -15.84 32.21 -8.37
C GLY A 23 -14.31 32.23 -8.36
N ARG A 24 -13.74 33.25 -9.05
CA ARG A 24 -12.80 33.12 -10.18
C ARG A 24 -11.29 33.07 -9.86
N ALA A 25 -10.62 31.99 -10.25
CA ALA A 25 -9.20 31.95 -10.64
C ALA A 25 -9.05 32.26 -12.16
N GLU A 26 -9.38 33.48 -12.59
CA GLU A 26 -9.19 33.92 -14.00
C GLU A 26 -7.86 34.68 -14.23
N ARG A 27 -7.16 35.07 -13.14
CA ARG A 27 -5.81 35.68 -13.22
C ARG A 27 -4.71 34.64 -13.50
N TYR A 28 -5.03 33.36 -13.32
CA TYR A 28 -4.12 32.21 -13.42
C TYR A 28 -4.51 31.32 -14.60
N SER A 29 -4.90 31.93 -15.74
CA SER A 29 -5.40 31.21 -16.90
C SER A 29 -4.33 30.28 -17.50
N GLY A 30 -4.67 28.99 -17.57
CA GLY A 30 -3.81 27.92 -18.09
C GLY A 30 -3.90 26.66 -17.25
N ALA A 31 -4.88 25.79 -17.55
CA ALA A 31 -4.81 24.40 -17.10
C ALA A 31 -3.52 23.77 -17.64
N ALA A 32 -2.91 22.85 -16.88
CA ALA A 32 -1.64 22.19 -17.17
C ALA A 32 -0.37 23.06 -17.06
N ARG A 33 -0.44 24.22 -16.39
CA ARG A 33 0.76 24.99 -16.06
C ARG A 33 1.58 24.27 -14.98
N LYS A 34 2.84 23.92 -15.30
CA LYS A 34 3.85 23.47 -14.33
C LYS A 34 4.45 24.68 -13.62
N ILE A 35 4.44 24.65 -12.30
CA ILE A 35 5.01 25.67 -11.41
C ILE A 35 6.01 24.97 -10.50
N ASP A 36 7.24 25.47 -10.47
CA ASP A 36 8.26 24.99 -9.56
C ASP A 36 8.05 25.62 -8.17
N LEU A 37 7.76 24.78 -7.18
CA LEU A 37 7.58 25.18 -5.78
C LEU A 37 8.87 25.10 -4.97
N THR A 38 9.93 24.50 -5.52
CA THR A 38 11.22 24.30 -4.85
C THR A 38 11.83 25.61 -4.33
N PRO A 39 11.79 26.74 -5.07
CA PRO A 39 12.35 28.01 -4.60
C PRO A 39 11.64 28.61 -3.37
N TYR A 40 10.40 28.18 -3.10
CA TYR A 40 9.61 28.65 -1.95
C TYR A 40 9.90 27.85 -0.68
N LEU A 41 10.73 26.81 -0.76
CA LEU A 41 11.18 26.05 0.40
C LEU A 41 12.23 26.85 1.18
N GLY A 42 11.91 27.21 2.42
CA GLY A 42 12.80 27.93 3.32
C GLY A 42 13.23 27.11 4.53
N ASP A 43 13.93 27.74 5.47
CA ASP A 43 14.47 27.07 6.68
C ASP A 43 13.38 26.44 7.57
N ASN A 44 12.17 26.98 7.53
CA ASN A 44 11.00 26.48 8.27
C ASN A 44 10.08 25.59 7.42
N SER A 45 10.50 25.23 6.21
CA SER A 45 9.75 24.31 5.37
C SER A 45 9.92 22.86 5.82
N SER A 46 8.90 22.05 5.58
CA SER A 46 9.02 20.61 5.74
C SER A 46 8.18 19.90 4.69
N ILE A 47 8.68 18.80 4.16
CA ILE A 47 7.95 17.93 3.25
C ILE A 47 7.90 16.56 3.89
N LYS A 48 6.70 16.07 4.16
CA LYS A 48 6.46 14.74 4.67
C LYS A 48 5.67 13.94 3.65
N THR A 49 6.14 12.75 3.32
CA THR A 49 5.35 11.77 2.57
C THR A 49 5.18 10.51 3.42
N LEU A 50 4.11 9.78 3.13
CA LEU A 50 3.74 8.59 3.89
C LEU A 50 2.99 7.63 2.97
N LYS A 51 3.39 6.36 2.96
CA LYS A 51 2.72 5.32 2.19
C LYS A 51 2.72 3.99 2.94
N GLY A 52 1.62 3.24 2.86
CA GLY A 52 1.46 1.94 3.51
C GLY A 52 0.82 0.90 2.58
N LEU A 53 1.12 -0.38 2.78
CA LEU A 53 0.60 -1.48 1.96
C LEU A 53 -0.91 -1.70 2.11
N TYR A 54 -1.47 -1.32 3.27
CA TYR A 54 -2.85 -1.65 3.64
C TYR A 54 -3.81 -0.47 3.56
N GLU A 55 -3.35 0.64 2.97
CA GLU A 55 -4.10 1.89 2.85
C GLU A 55 -4.42 2.15 1.37
N ALA A 56 -5.58 2.76 1.12
CA ALA A 56 -6.01 3.07 -0.24
C ALA A 56 -5.11 4.10 -0.95
N ALA A 57 -4.59 5.05 -0.18
CA ALA A 57 -3.77 6.14 -0.67
C ALA A 57 -2.75 6.55 0.39
N GLY A 58 -1.52 6.78 -0.03
CA GLY A 58 -0.53 7.50 0.75
C GLY A 58 -0.88 8.98 0.87
N GLY A 59 -0.20 9.68 1.79
CA GLY A 59 -0.41 11.10 2.05
C GLY A 59 0.87 11.90 1.95
N PHE A 60 0.73 13.17 1.60
CA PHE A 60 1.80 14.16 1.73
C PHE A 60 1.35 15.40 2.50
N THR A 61 2.32 16.06 3.11
CA THR A 61 2.17 17.36 3.74
C THR A 61 3.39 18.20 3.40
N ILE A 62 3.17 19.40 2.88
CA ILE A 62 4.23 20.35 2.55
C ILE A 62 3.95 21.65 3.29
N THR A 63 4.93 22.12 4.05
CA THR A 63 4.89 23.40 4.73
C THR A 63 5.81 24.37 4.03
N PHE A 64 5.29 25.54 3.69
CA PHE A 64 6.02 26.66 3.11
C PHE A 64 5.97 27.87 4.05
N PRO A 65 7.03 28.68 4.13
CA PRO A 65 6.89 30.05 4.58
C PRO A 65 5.94 30.80 3.64
N ASP A 66 5.08 31.64 4.21
CA ASP A 66 4.15 32.44 3.41
C ASP A 66 4.92 33.54 2.65
N GLN A 67 5.01 33.42 1.33
CA GLN A 67 5.80 34.29 0.47
C GLN A 67 4.96 34.81 -0.72
N PRO A 68 5.24 36.02 -1.22
CA PRO A 68 4.62 36.53 -2.44
C PRO A 68 5.07 35.71 -3.64
N TYR A 69 4.14 35.34 -4.52
CA TYR A 69 4.47 34.69 -5.77
C TYR A 69 4.59 35.75 -6.88
N PRO A 70 5.76 35.92 -7.55
CA PRO A 70 6.06 37.13 -8.33
C PRO A 70 5.10 37.48 -9.47
N GLU A 71 4.47 36.48 -10.08
CA GLU A 71 3.57 36.71 -11.22
C GLU A 71 2.11 36.93 -10.77
N THR A 72 1.85 36.79 -9.47
CA THR A 72 0.55 37.01 -8.87
C THR A 72 0.65 38.16 -7.87
N LEU A 73 -0.41 38.94 -7.71
CA LEU A 73 -0.45 39.99 -6.68
C LEU A 73 -0.80 39.39 -5.29
N ASP A 74 -0.44 38.13 -5.05
CA ASP A 74 -0.84 37.34 -3.89
C ASP A 74 0.28 36.36 -3.46
N THR A 75 -0.01 35.54 -2.46
CA THR A 75 0.88 34.55 -1.85
C THR A 75 0.74 33.18 -2.50
N ILE A 76 1.69 32.29 -2.19
CA ILE A 76 1.67 30.88 -2.62
C ILE A 76 0.37 30.15 -2.25
N GLU A 77 -0.33 30.55 -1.18
CA GLU A 77 -1.62 29.95 -0.80
C GLU A 77 -2.68 30.17 -1.89
N ALA A 78 -2.78 31.39 -2.41
CA ALA A 78 -3.77 31.74 -3.43
C ALA A 78 -3.51 31.04 -4.79
N MET A 79 -2.32 30.46 -4.96
CA MET A 79 -1.91 29.77 -6.18
C MET A 79 -2.19 28.26 -6.13
N ILE A 80 -2.30 27.66 -4.95
CA ILE A 80 -2.50 26.22 -4.80
C ILE A 80 -3.99 25.96 -4.54
N GLU A 81 -4.63 25.18 -5.39
CA GLU A 81 -6.03 24.80 -5.21
C GLU A 81 -6.19 23.31 -4.88
N PRO A 82 -7.25 22.93 -4.15
CA PRO A 82 -7.64 21.54 -4.05
C PRO A 82 -7.81 20.92 -5.44
N MET A 83 -7.34 19.67 -5.58
CA MET A 83 -7.25 18.91 -6.83
C MET A 83 -6.18 19.38 -7.82
N ASP A 84 -5.34 20.37 -7.49
CA ASP A 84 -4.07 20.49 -8.21
C ASP A 84 -3.17 19.29 -7.94
N LEU A 85 -2.32 18.96 -8.92
CA LEU A 85 -1.41 17.83 -8.84
C LEU A 85 -0.05 18.30 -8.33
N ILE A 86 0.49 17.60 -7.34
CA ILE A 86 1.83 17.81 -6.79
C ILE A 86 2.70 16.63 -7.16
N GLU A 87 3.94 16.92 -7.52
CA GLU A 87 5.00 15.95 -7.74
C GLU A 87 6.17 16.27 -6.81
N ILE A 88 6.59 15.25 -6.04
CA ILE A 88 7.70 15.33 -5.09
C ILE A 88 8.76 14.36 -5.57
N ARG A 89 9.92 14.89 -5.95
CA ARG A 89 11.09 14.13 -6.38
C ARG A 89 12.25 14.39 -5.44
N ALA A 90 13.04 13.36 -5.13
CA ALA A 90 14.20 13.52 -4.28
C ALA A 90 15.24 12.42 -4.50
N ALA A 91 16.50 12.75 -4.23
CA ALA A 91 17.62 11.81 -4.29
C ALA A 91 18.60 12.05 -3.15
N ARG A 92 19.12 10.96 -2.57
CA ARG A 92 20.12 11.05 -1.49
C ARG A 92 21.46 11.51 -2.06
N GLU A 93 21.75 11.00 -3.26
CA GLU A 93 22.95 11.29 -4.04
C GLU A 93 22.54 11.87 -5.41
N PRO A 94 22.14 13.16 -5.47
CA PRO A 94 21.55 13.76 -6.68
C PRO A 94 22.48 13.75 -7.89
N TRP A 95 23.80 13.67 -7.70
CA TRP A 95 24.76 13.50 -8.80
C TRP A 95 24.48 12.23 -9.64
N ARG A 96 23.82 11.20 -9.07
CA ARG A 96 23.44 9.95 -9.79
C ARG A 96 22.49 10.22 -10.94
N TYR A 97 21.76 11.33 -10.85
CA TYR A 97 20.69 11.72 -11.75
C TYR A 97 21.09 12.95 -12.58
N THR A 98 22.39 13.23 -12.73
CA THR A 98 22.85 14.36 -13.55
C THR A 98 22.33 14.24 -14.97
N GLY A 99 21.50 15.20 -15.41
CA GLY A 99 20.89 15.20 -16.74
C GLY A 99 19.56 14.44 -16.83
N GLN A 100 19.04 13.93 -15.71
CA GLN A 100 17.75 13.25 -15.60
C GLN A 100 16.95 13.87 -14.43
N PRO A 101 15.61 13.75 -14.42
CA PRO A 101 14.81 14.12 -13.25
C PRO A 101 15.24 13.32 -12.01
N LEU A 102 15.17 13.94 -10.83
CA LEU A 102 15.36 13.20 -9.58
C LEU A 102 14.28 12.12 -9.43
N PRO A 103 14.52 10.99 -8.74
CA PRO A 103 13.51 9.93 -8.58
C PRO A 103 12.20 10.43 -7.98
N LEU A 104 11.09 9.91 -8.50
CA LEU A 104 9.77 10.17 -7.96
C LEU A 104 9.62 9.53 -6.57
N ILE A 105 9.30 10.35 -5.57
CA ILE A 105 8.95 9.89 -4.22
C ILE A 105 7.44 9.73 -4.10
N MET A 106 6.69 10.72 -4.59
CA MET A 106 5.23 10.69 -4.56
C MET A 106 4.67 11.67 -5.60
N ARG A 107 3.59 11.25 -6.27
CA ARG A 107 2.75 12.12 -7.09
C ARG A 107 1.32 12.03 -6.57
N GLY A 108 0.67 13.16 -6.37
CA GLY A 108 -0.64 13.17 -5.72
C GLY A 108 -1.41 14.46 -5.91
N TRP A 109 -2.64 14.49 -5.42
CA TRP A 109 -3.54 15.63 -5.54
C TRP A 109 -3.67 16.32 -4.20
N VAL A 110 -3.63 17.66 -4.25
CA VAL A 110 -3.96 18.51 -3.11
C VAL A 110 -5.39 18.19 -2.67
N THR A 111 -5.55 17.99 -1.37
CA THR A 111 -6.84 17.79 -0.71
C THR A 111 -7.21 19.01 0.12
N ASP A 112 -6.23 19.60 0.80
CA ASP A 112 -6.45 20.70 1.72
C ASP A 112 -5.28 21.70 1.69
N VAL A 113 -5.60 22.97 1.89
CA VAL A 113 -4.65 24.08 1.93
C VAL A 113 -4.99 24.96 3.12
N GLU A 114 -4.10 25.01 4.10
CA GLU A 114 -4.24 25.83 5.28
C GLU A 114 -3.23 26.98 5.28
N ARG A 115 -3.63 28.12 5.85
CA ARG A 115 -2.74 29.27 6.08
C ARG A 115 -2.76 29.68 7.54
N PRO A 116 -2.09 28.93 8.43
CA PRO A 116 -1.98 29.30 9.83
C PRO A 116 -1.24 30.63 9.98
N ARG A 117 -1.79 31.50 10.84
CA ARG A 117 -1.21 32.80 11.20
C ARG A 117 -1.11 32.87 12.71
N GLY A 118 0.04 33.25 13.21
CA GLY A 118 0.30 33.36 14.63
C GLY A 118 1.32 34.43 14.95
N ILE A 119 1.62 34.56 16.24
CA ILE A 119 2.68 35.42 16.76
C ILE A 119 3.65 34.49 17.49
N GLY A 120 4.93 34.53 17.11
CA GLY A 120 5.99 33.74 17.74
C GLY A 120 6.29 34.20 19.17
N GLN A 121 7.12 33.43 19.88
CA GLN A 121 7.51 33.75 21.26
C GLN A 121 8.20 35.13 21.39
N GLU A 122 8.82 35.61 20.32
CA GLU A 122 9.48 36.92 20.25
C GLU A 122 8.56 38.05 19.73
N GLY A 123 7.25 37.81 19.62
CA GLY A 123 6.30 38.82 19.12
C GLY A 123 6.31 39.00 17.59
N THR A 124 7.11 38.22 16.86
CA THR A 124 7.19 38.28 15.40
C THR A 124 6.00 37.58 14.75
N PRO A 125 5.34 38.19 13.74
CA PRO A 125 4.29 37.50 12.99
C PRO A 125 4.85 36.26 12.29
N GLN A 126 4.23 35.12 12.51
CA GLN A 126 4.52 33.87 11.80
C GLN A 126 3.36 33.53 10.87
N ARG A 127 3.69 33.27 9.61
CA ARG A 127 2.75 32.85 8.57
C ARG A 127 3.36 31.70 7.80
N SER A 128 2.59 30.64 7.62
CA SER A 128 2.97 29.52 6.78
C SER A 128 1.79 29.07 5.94
N VAL A 129 2.08 28.29 4.91
CA VAL A 129 1.10 27.64 4.06
C VAL A 129 1.35 26.15 4.16
N VAL A 130 0.34 25.40 4.58
CA VAL A 130 0.39 23.96 4.75
C VAL A 130 -0.49 23.33 3.67
N VAL A 131 0.12 22.54 2.81
CA VAL A 131 -0.53 21.85 1.70
C VAL A 131 -0.59 20.37 2.03
N MET A 132 -1.77 19.80 2.08
CA MET A 132 -1.98 18.39 2.35
C MET A 132 -2.65 17.71 1.17
N GLY A 133 -2.27 16.47 0.90
CA GLY A 133 -2.86 15.72 -0.19
C GLY A 133 -2.60 14.22 -0.10
N GLN A 134 -3.08 13.53 -1.13
CA GLN A 134 -3.01 12.08 -1.24
C GLN A 134 -2.41 11.68 -2.58
N ASP A 135 -1.72 10.55 -2.63
CA ASP A 135 -1.15 10.00 -3.87
C ASP A 135 -2.23 9.54 -4.88
N ALA A 136 -1.81 8.86 -5.95
CA ALA A 136 -2.70 8.32 -6.96
C ALA A 136 -3.84 7.44 -6.42
N GLY A 137 -3.67 6.82 -5.25
CA GLY A 137 -4.74 6.09 -4.58
C GLY A 137 -5.99 6.92 -4.30
N LYS A 138 -5.89 8.26 -4.25
CA LYS A 138 -7.05 9.15 -4.17
C LYS A 138 -8.05 8.89 -5.29
N LEU A 139 -7.60 8.54 -6.49
CA LEU A 139 -8.48 8.28 -7.63
C LEU A 139 -9.35 7.03 -7.42
N PHE A 140 -8.88 6.04 -6.66
CA PHE A 140 -9.73 4.92 -6.24
C PHE A 140 -10.73 5.30 -5.14
N LEU A 141 -10.42 6.33 -4.34
CA LEU A 141 -11.28 6.79 -3.25
C LEU A 141 -12.42 7.70 -3.73
N ILE A 142 -12.15 8.60 -4.68
CA ILE A 142 -13.15 9.53 -5.21
C ILE A 142 -14.05 8.89 -6.27
N ASN A 143 -13.58 7.82 -6.93
CA ASN A 143 -14.44 7.00 -7.78
C ASN A 143 -15.28 6.10 -6.87
N GLN A 144 -16.57 6.41 -6.80
CA GLN A 144 -17.51 5.75 -5.89
C GLN A 144 -18.72 5.25 -6.66
N VAL A 145 -19.26 4.11 -6.23
CA VAL A 145 -20.54 3.59 -6.71
C VAL A 145 -21.58 3.84 -5.63
N PHE A 146 -22.51 4.74 -5.95
CA PHE A 146 -23.73 4.99 -5.20
C PHE A 146 -24.92 4.56 -6.05
N TYR A 147 -25.68 3.59 -5.57
CA TYR A 147 -26.86 3.16 -6.31
C TYR A 147 -28.01 4.16 -6.20
N GLU A 148 -28.00 5.03 -5.18
CA GLU A 148 -28.97 6.09 -4.93
C GLU A 148 -28.94 7.19 -6.00
N ILE A 149 -27.75 7.54 -6.51
CA ILE A 149 -27.61 8.59 -7.54
C ILE A 149 -28.18 8.12 -8.88
N ALA A 150 -28.07 6.82 -9.19
CA ALA A 150 -28.68 6.24 -10.38
C ALA A 150 -30.22 6.30 -10.35
N TYR A 151 -30.86 6.22 -9.16
CA TYR A 151 -32.32 6.43 -9.02
C TYR A 151 -32.77 7.83 -9.47
N LEU A 152 -31.89 8.84 -9.35
CA LEU A 152 -32.20 10.21 -9.77
C LEU A 152 -32.03 10.43 -11.28
N GLN A 153 -31.36 9.52 -11.99
CA GLN A 153 -31.08 9.64 -13.43
C GLN A 153 -32.07 8.89 -14.33
N GLU A 154 -33.17 8.36 -13.79
CA GLU A 154 -34.28 7.70 -14.51
C GLU A 154 -33.87 6.55 -15.45
N VAL A 155 -32.74 5.88 -15.16
CA VAL A 155 -32.32 4.67 -15.90
C VAL A 155 -33.14 3.46 -15.39
N PRO A 156 -33.83 2.69 -16.26
CA PRO A 156 -34.76 1.63 -15.81
C PRO A 156 -34.10 0.48 -15.02
N PHE A 157 -34.77 0.06 -13.94
CA PHE A 157 -34.19 -0.50 -12.71
C PHE A 157 -34.39 -2.02 -12.49
N LEU A 158 -34.31 -2.86 -13.53
CA LEU A 158 -34.76 -4.27 -13.45
C LEU A 158 -33.72 -5.36 -13.74
N ASP A 159 -32.41 -5.05 -13.80
CA ASP A 159 -31.38 -6.09 -14.01
C ASP A 159 -30.29 -6.14 -12.93
N PHE A 160 -29.90 -7.36 -12.57
CA PHE A 160 -28.87 -7.73 -11.59
C PHE A 160 -27.44 -7.24 -11.93
N PHE A 161 -27.26 -6.47 -13.00
CA PHE A 161 -25.96 -6.26 -13.65
C PHE A 161 -25.58 -4.78 -13.81
N ARG A 162 -25.65 -4.02 -12.71
CA ARG A 162 -25.26 -2.59 -12.62
C ARG A 162 -23.79 -2.33 -12.96
N MET A 163 -22.89 -3.25 -12.58
CA MET A 163 -21.46 -3.10 -12.89
C MET A 163 -21.23 -3.23 -14.40
N GLN A 164 -21.82 -4.21 -15.07
CA GLN A 164 -21.67 -4.34 -16.53
C GLN A 164 -22.31 -3.20 -17.31
N ALA A 165 -23.52 -2.79 -16.94
CA ALA A 165 -24.22 -1.71 -17.65
C ALA A 165 -23.50 -0.35 -17.53
N GLU A 166 -22.99 -0.01 -16.33
CA GLU A 166 -22.35 1.28 -16.09
C GLU A 166 -20.85 1.29 -16.41
N THR A 167 -20.16 0.19 -16.09
CA THR A 167 -18.70 0.12 -16.15
C THR A 167 -18.17 -0.74 -17.30
N GLY A 168 -19.02 -1.54 -17.93
CA GLY A 168 -18.64 -2.46 -19.01
C GLY A 168 -17.86 -3.69 -18.53
N MET A 169 -17.77 -3.95 -17.22
CA MET A 169 -17.11 -5.15 -16.68
C MET A 169 -17.95 -6.42 -16.93
N ASP A 170 -17.29 -7.54 -17.16
CA ASP A 170 -17.95 -8.83 -17.29
C ASP A 170 -18.47 -9.30 -15.92
N VAL A 171 -19.71 -9.78 -15.83
CA VAL A 171 -20.31 -10.25 -14.55
C VAL A 171 -20.32 -11.76 -14.42
N ALA A 172 -19.56 -12.43 -15.28
CA ALA A 172 -19.19 -13.83 -15.07
C ALA A 172 -18.29 -13.96 -13.83
N MET A 173 -18.06 -15.20 -13.40
CA MET A 173 -16.93 -15.46 -12.53
C MET A 173 -15.64 -15.21 -13.31
N LEU A 174 -14.81 -14.31 -12.79
CA LEU A 174 -13.54 -13.94 -13.44
C LEU A 174 -12.37 -14.40 -12.56
N PRO A 175 -11.23 -14.81 -13.15
CA PRO A 175 -9.97 -14.86 -12.43
C PRO A 175 -9.77 -13.55 -11.65
N VAL A 176 -9.34 -13.62 -10.39
CA VAL A 176 -9.26 -12.44 -9.53
C VAL A 176 -8.33 -11.36 -10.08
N SER A 177 -7.26 -11.75 -10.77
CA SER A 177 -6.36 -10.82 -11.49
C SER A 177 -7.10 -10.08 -12.60
N GLU A 178 -7.87 -10.79 -13.42
CA GLU A 178 -8.69 -10.18 -14.46
C GLU A 178 -9.74 -9.24 -13.88
N PHE A 179 -10.37 -9.61 -12.74
CA PHE A 179 -11.31 -8.72 -12.06
C PHE A 179 -10.67 -7.39 -11.64
N ILE A 180 -9.49 -7.41 -11.02
CA ILE A 180 -8.75 -6.19 -10.63
C ILE A 180 -8.31 -5.38 -11.86
N THR A 181 -7.89 -6.07 -12.92
CA THR A 181 -7.54 -5.43 -14.20
C THR A 181 -8.74 -4.72 -14.80
N GLN A 182 -9.87 -5.39 -14.94
CA GLN A 182 -11.09 -4.80 -15.49
C GLN A 182 -11.61 -3.65 -14.61
N LEU A 183 -11.57 -3.80 -13.28
CA LEU A 183 -11.95 -2.73 -12.34
C LEU A 183 -11.11 -1.47 -12.56
N THR A 184 -9.81 -1.64 -12.75
CA THR A 184 -8.90 -0.52 -12.96
C THR A 184 -9.06 0.08 -14.36
N GLU A 185 -8.99 -0.73 -15.42
CA GLU A 185 -8.95 -0.25 -16.80
C GLU A 185 -10.30 0.29 -17.32
N ARG A 186 -11.40 -0.40 -16.96
CA ARG A 186 -12.74 -0.05 -17.46
C ARG A 186 -13.43 0.99 -16.59
N VAL A 187 -13.12 1.03 -15.29
CA VAL A 187 -13.78 1.95 -14.34
C VAL A 187 -12.89 3.12 -13.97
N VAL A 188 -11.74 2.86 -13.32
CA VAL A 188 -10.87 3.92 -12.79
C VAL A 188 -10.21 4.70 -13.93
N ASN A 189 -9.58 4.01 -14.89
CA ASN A 189 -8.90 4.63 -16.02
C ASN A 189 -9.85 5.36 -16.97
N ARG A 190 -11.12 4.97 -17.04
CA ARG A 190 -12.12 5.75 -17.77
C ARG A 190 -12.23 7.16 -17.21
N LYS A 191 -12.29 7.32 -15.89
CA LYS A 191 -12.30 8.65 -15.26
C LYS A 191 -10.96 9.37 -15.38
N VAL A 192 -9.86 8.62 -15.26
CA VAL A 192 -8.51 9.17 -15.42
C VAL A 192 -8.32 9.75 -16.83
N ARG A 193 -8.83 9.09 -17.87
CA ARG A 193 -8.82 9.61 -19.26
C ARG A 193 -9.55 10.93 -19.41
N GLU A 194 -10.72 11.06 -18.78
CA GLU A 194 -11.45 12.31 -18.75
C GLU A 194 -10.60 13.41 -18.12
N MET A 195 -9.96 13.15 -16.97
CA MET A 195 -9.05 14.09 -16.31
C MET A 195 -7.81 14.42 -17.15
N ALA A 196 -7.21 13.43 -17.82
CA ALA A 196 -6.04 13.59 -18.67
C ALA A 196 -6.32 14.51 -19.86
N GLY A 197 -7.56 14.48 -20.39
CA GLY A 197 -8.04 15.41 -21.42
C GLY A 197 -7.98 16.87 -20.97
N PHE A 198 -8.31 17.15 -19.70
CA PHE A 198 -8.22 18.50 -19.12
C PHE A 198 -6.79 18.91 -18.76
N SER A 199 -5.93 17.95 -18.43
CA SER A 199 -4.58 18.21 -17.89
C SER A 199 -3.46 18.11 -18.92
N GLN A 200 -3.75 18.19 -20.22
CA GLN A 200 -2.77 17.98 -21.29
C GLN A 200 -1.92 16.71 -21.08
N GLN A 201 -2.54 15.60 -20.67
CA GLN A 201 -1.89 14.30 -20.45
C GLN A 201 -0.87 14.23 -19.28
N ILE A 202 -0.82 15.23 -18.40
CA ILE A 202 -0.01 15.16 -17.16
C ILE A 202 -0.49 14.03 -16.25
N VAL A 203 -1.81 13.85 -16.12
CA VAL A 203 -2.38 12.71 -15.41
C VAL A 203 -2.30 11.49 -16.32
N ARG A 204 -1.65 10.44 -15.82
CA ARG A 204 -1.48 9.16 -16.52
C ARG A 204 -2.43 8.10 -15.99
N GLU A 205 -2.82 7.19 -16.87
CA GLU A 205 -3.60 6.01 -16.50
C GLU A 205 -2.82 5.10 -15.55
N PHE A 206 -3.55 4.32 -14.76
CA PHE A 206 -2.97 3.25 -13.98
C PHE A 206 -2.60 2.09 -14.89
N ARG A 207 -1.43 1.51 -14.66
CA ARG A 207 -1.12 0.15 -15.12
C ARG A 207 -1.49 -0.84 -14.04
N VAL A 208 -1.79 -2.07 -14.46
CA VAL A 208 -2.10 -3.17 -13.55
C VAL A 208 -1.02 -4.22 -13.66
N ASP A 209 -0.36 -4.50 -12.54
CA ASP A 209 0.53 -5.64 -12.39
C ASP A 209 -0.14 -6.65 -11.46
N ALA A 210 -0.91 -7.56 -12.06
CA ALA A 210 -1.67 -8.59 -11.37
C ALA A 210 -1.04 -9.98 -11.59
N THR A 211 -0.30 -10.45 -10.59
CA THR A 211 0.41 -11.75 -10.60
C THR A 211 -0.28 -12.83 -9.75
N VAL A 212 -1.47 -12.54 -9.21
CA VAL A 212 -2.29 -13.54 -8.52
C VAL A 212 -2.97 -14.45 -9.54
N HIS A 213 -2.59 -15.73 -9.55
CA HIS A 213 -3.12 -16.73 -10.47
C HIS A 213 -4.23 -17.61 -9.89
N GLU A 214 -4.43 -17.54 -8.57
CA GLU A 214 -5.34 -18.45 -7.87
C GLU A 214 -6.57 -17.72 -7.32
N GLY A 215 -7.73 -18.26 -7.65
CA GLY A 215 -9.03 -17.81 -7.17
C GLY A 215 -9.80 -17.02 -8.21
N ILE A 216 -11.13 -17.20 -8.19
CA ILE A 216 -12.06 -16.41 -9.00
C ILE A 216 -12.85 -15.45 -8.11
N ALA A 217 -13.11 -14.27 -8.63
CA ALA A 217 -14.01 -13.29 -8.07
C ALA A 217 -15.40 -13.48 -8.68
N ALA A 218 -16.39 -13.68 -7.82
CA ALA A 218 -17.79 -13.68 -8.21
C ALA A 218 -18.26 -12.22 -8.33
N ALA A 219 -18.22 -11.64 -9.53
CA ALA A 219 -18.52 -10.22 -9.76
C ALA A 219 -19.94 -9.81 -9.31
N ASN A 220 -20.89 -10.73 -9.27
CA ASN A 220 -22.23 -10.52 -8.69
C ASN A 220 -22.20 -10.23 -7.17
N VAL A 221 -21.20 -10.74 -6.43
CA VAL A 221 -21.00 -10.37 -5.02
C VAL A 221 -20.53 -8.92 -4.92
N ALA A 222 -19.68 -8.48 -5.85
CA ALA A 222 -19.25 -7.08 -5.95
C ALA A 222 -20.41 -6.13 -6.29
N ALA A 223 -21.38 -6.58 -7.10
CA ALA A 223 -22.54 -5.80 -7.52
C ALA A 223 -23.52 -5.42 -6.38
N ASN A 224 -23.35 -5.98 -5.19
CA ASN A 224 -24.13 -5.63 -4.00
C ASN A 224 -23.39 -4.71 -3.04
N VAL A 225 -22.19 -4.25 -3.41
CA VAL A 225 -21.31 -3.44 -2.55
C VAL A 225 -21.33 -1.99 -3.04
N GLN A 226 -21.69 -1.09 -2.13
CA GLN A 226 -21.59 0.36 -2.34
C GLN A 226 -20.31 0.90 -1.70
N GLY A 227 -19.77 1.98 -2.27
CA GLY A 227 -18.60 2.66 -1.72
C GLY A 227 -17.52 2.95 -2.76
N THR A 228 -16.28 3.05 -2.31
CA THR A 228 -15.15 3.40 -3.16
C THR A 228 -14.69 2.21 -4.01
N MET A 229 -14.09 2.48 -5.17
CA MET A 229 -13.45 1.43 -5.97
C MET A 229 -12.39 0.67 -5.19
N TRP A 230 -11.69 1.36 -4.28
CA TRP A 230 -10.75 0.70 -3.37
C TRP A 230 -11.44 -0.33 -2.47
N GLN A 231 -12.59 -0.02 -1.87
CA GLN A 231 -13.31 -0.96 -1.01
C GLN A 231 -13.75 -2.21 -1.77
N ILE A 232 -14.15 -2.06 -3.03
CA ILE A 232 -14.50 -3.18 -3.91
C ILE A 232 -13.24 -4.01 -4.22
N ALA A 233 -12.13 -3.37 -4.57
CA ALA A 233 -10.86 -4.06 -4.84
C ALA A 233 -10.36 -4.82 -3.60
N GLU A 234 -10.38 -4.18 -2.43
CA GLU A 234 -9.98 -4.73 -1.14
C GLU A 234 -10.83 -5.94 -0.72
N LEU A 235 -12.11 -5.96 -1.11
CA LEU A 235 -13.00 -7.10 -0.87
C LEU A 235 -12.49 -8.40 -1.49
N PHE A 236 -11.89 -8.30 -2.67
CA PHE A 236 -11.36 -9.41 -3.47
C PHE A 236 -9.84 -9.52 -3.43
N ALA A 237 -9.14 -8.58 -2.78
CA ALA A 237 -7.70 -8.65 -2.56
C ALA A 237 -7.31 -9.91 -1.77
N ASP A 238 -8.22 -10.46 -0.97
CA ASP A 238 -8.03 -11.73 -0.26
C ASP A 238 -6.79 -11.74 0.64
N ARG A 239 -6.71 -10.74 1.53
CA ARG A 239 -5.67 -10.65 2.56
C ARG A 239 -5.87 -11.78 3.60
N PRO A 240 -4.78 -12.33 4.17
CA PRO A 240 -3.37 -11.92 4.03
C PRO A 240 -2.63 -12.61 2.88
N TRP A 241 -3.28 -13.49 2.11
CA TRP A 241 -2.61 -14.31 1.10
C TRP A 241 -2.06 -13.50 -0.08
N ASN A 242 -2.73 -12.42 -0.43
CA ASN A 242 -2.24 -11.48 -1.45
C ASN A 242 -2.12 -10.06 -0.87
N GLU A 243 -1.39 -9.23 -1.58
CA GLU A 243 -1.24 -7.81 -1.33
C GLU A 243 -1.82 -7.02 -2.50
N LEU A 244 -2.51 -5.92 -2.17
CA LEU A 244 -3.02 -4.94 -3.11
C LEU A 244 -2.60 -3.56 -2.62
N PHE A 245 -1.84 -2.83 -3.44
CA PHE A 245 -1.40 -1.46 -3.18
C PHE A 245 -1.11 -0.73 -4.50
N ILE A 246 -0.99 0.59 -4.43
CA ILE A 246 -0.63 1.43 -5.58
C ILE A 246 0.81 1.88 -5.39
N GLU A 247 1.64 1.77 -6.41
CA GLU A 247 3.03 2.24 -6.43
C GLU A 247 3.17 3.39 -7.43
N ASP A 248 3.87 4.45 -7.00
CA ASP A 248 4.23 5.55 -7.89
C ASP A 248 5.55 5.21 -8.60
N GLU A 249 5.49 5.12 -9.92
CA GLU A 249 6.63 4.89 -10.80
C GLU A 249 6.93 6.12 -11.65
N ASP A 250 8.11 6.13 -12.28
CA ASP A 250 8.60 7.30 -12.98
C ASP A 250 7.74 7.72 -14.18
N GLU A 251 7.99 8.93 -14.65
CA GLU A 251 7.13 9.79 -15.46
C GLU A 251 6.51 9.17 -16.71
N GLU A 252 7.14 8.17 -17.33
CA GLU A 252 6.72 7.64 -18.62
C GLU A 252 5.56 6.65 -18.52
N GLU A 253 5.40 5.94 -17.39
CA GLU A 253 4.54 4.75 -17.36
C GLU A 253 3.31 4.87 -16.42
N GLY A 254 3.20 5.94 -15.65
CA GLY A 254 2.08 6.16 -14.72
C GLY A 254 2.09 5.26 -13.47
N PRO A 255 1.14 5.48 -12.53
CA PRO A 255 1.07 4.69 -11.30
C PRO A 255 0.70 3.23 -11.58
N VAL A 256 1.16 2.30 -10.74
CA VAL A 256 0.92 0.86 -10.89
C VAL A 256 0.04 0.35 -9.76
N VAL A 257 -1.05 -0.33 -10.10
CA VAL A 257 -1.80 -1.16 -9.16
C VAL A 257 -1.07 -2.51 -9.07
N ARG A 258 -0.39 -2.74 -7.94
CA ARG A 258 0.31 -3.99 -7.64
C ARG A 258 -0.67 -4.93 -6.95
N PHE A 259 -0.97 -6.06 -7.59
CA PHE A 259 -1.77 -7.13 -7.01
C PHE A 259 -1.03 -8.46 -7.14
N ARG A 260 -0.46 -8.94 -6.03
CA ARG A 260 0.47 -10.09 -6.05
C ARG A 260 0.30 -10.99 -4.84
N PRO A 261 0.71 -12.27 -4.93
CA PRO A 261 0.80 -13.13 -3.74
C PRO A 261 1.75 -12.51 -2.71
N ASN A 262 1.41 -12.67 -1.43
CA ASN A 262 2.19 -12.09 -0.34
C ASN A 262 3.61 -12.71 -0.30
N PRO A 263 4.69 -11.90 -0.37
CA PRO A 263 6.06 -12.40 -0.47
C PRO A 263 6.67 -12.78 0.89
N PHE A 264 5.86 -13.21 1.86
CA PHE A 264 6.36 -13.65 3.16
C PHE A 264 7.26 -14.88 3.04
N LYS A 265 8.37 -14.82 3.78
CA LYS A 265 9.35 -15.90 3.90
C LYS A 265 9.10 -16.72 5.17
N ASP A 266 9.41 -18.01 5.11
CA ASP A 266 9.54 -18.90 6.27
C ASP A 266 10.85 -18.65 7.02
N VAL A 267 11.10 -19.42 8.09
CA VAL A 267 12.31 -19.28 8.93
C VAL A 267 13.60 -19.70 8.20
N GLU A 268 13.48 -20.46 7.10
CA GLU A 268 14.56 -20.81 6.19
C GLU A 268 14.76 -19.78 5.05
N GLY A 269 13.93 -18.75 4.98
CA GLY A 269 14.01 -17.70 3.95
C GLY A 269 13.31 -18.06 2.63
N ARG A 270 12.53 -19.14 2.56
CA ARG A 270 11.77 -19.55 1.37
C ARG A 270 10.42 -18.87 1.34
N LEU A 271 9.96 -18.48 0.15
CA LEU A 271 8.64 -17.88 -0.03
C LEU A 271 7.54 -18.89 0.28
N ILE A 272 6.56 -18.48 1.09
CA ILE A 272 5.46 -19.35 1.55
C ILE A 272 4.37 -19.44 0.48
N MET A 273 4.01 -18.32 -0.13
CA MET A 273 2.92 -18.28 -1.10
C MET A 273 3.36 -18.76 -2.48
N ARG A 274 2.57 -19.67 -3.07
CA ARG A 274 2.80 -20.12 -4.45
C ARG A 274 2.65 -18.96 -5.43
N GLY A 275 3.61 -18.84 -6.35
CA GLY A 275 3.64 -17.76 -7.34
C GLY A 275 4.08 -16.40 -6.79
N ALA A 276 4.43 -16.30 -5.50
CA ALA A 276 5.08 -15.10 -4.99
C ALA A 276 6.46 -14.92 -5.65
N ALA A 277 6.76 -13.70 -6.06
CA ALA A 277 8.09 -13.28 -6.49
C ALA A 277 8.81 -12.57 -5.34
N ASP A 278 10.14 -12.69 -5.27
CA ASP A 278 10.93 -11.92 -4.31
C ASP A 278 10.87 -10.43 -4.71
N PRO A 279 10.35 -9.54 -3.83
CA PRO A 279 10.20 -8.12 -4.14
C PRO A 279 11.53 -7.34 -4.12
N SER A 280 12.67 -8.02 -4.01
CA SER A 280 14.01 -7.49 -3.77
C SER A 280 14.18 -6.89 -2.37
N ALA A 281 15.44 -6.78 -1.96
CA ALA A 281 15.84 -6.16 -0.72
C ALA A 281 16.57 -4.84 -0.98
N VAL A 282 16.31 -3.84 -0.14
CA VAL A 282 17.08 -2.60 -0.07
C VAL A 282 18.19 -2.81 0.95
N GLU A 283 19.43 -2.80 0.47
CA GLU A 283 20.61 -2.98 1.30
C GLU A 283 20.91 -1.71 2.10
N VAL A 284 21.02 -1.86 3.40
CA VAL A 284 21.30 -0.77 4.33
C VAL A 284 22.42 -1.17 5.28
N ASP A 285 23.44 -0.33 5.35
CA ASP A 285 24.45 -0.44 6.39
C ASP A 285 23.87 0.03 7.73
N SER A 286 24.20 -0.68 8.80
CA SER A 286 23.95 -0.28 10.19
C SER A 286 24.26 1.19 10.49
N GLU A 287 25.30 1.79 9.86
CA GLU A 287 25.66 3.20 10.06
C GLU A 287 24.61 4.20 9.55
N ALA A 288 23.72 3.77 8.65
CA ALA A 288 22.62 4.59 8.13
C ALA A 288 21.38 4.56 9.04
N ILE A 289 21.36 3.70 10.06
CA ILE A 289 20.25 3.57 11.01
C ILE A 289 20.50 4.51 12.19
N GLU A 290 19.61 5.48 12.39
CA GLU A 290 19.67 6.39 13.54
C GLU A 290 19.07 5.75 14.80
N HIS A 291 17.99 4.98 14.61
CA HIS A 291 17.27 4.32 15.69
C HIS A 291 16.50 3.13 15.12
N ILE A 292 16.52 2.01 15.82
CA ILE A 292 15.71 0.85 15.50
C ILE A 292 15.10 0.28 16.77
N ARG A 293 13.83 -0.12 16.67
CA ARG A 293 13.12 -0.83 17.72
C ARG A 293 12.38 -2.01 17.12
N MET A 294 12.94 -3.19 17.35
CA MET A 294 12.32 -4.48 17.04
C MET A 294 11.76 -5.09 18.32
N ARG A 295 10.65 -5.82 18.21
CA ARG A 295 10.06 -6.57 19.33
C ARG A 295 9.55 -7.92 18.86
N ARG A 296 9.46 -8.85 19.81
CA ARG A 296 8.75 -10.12 19.66
C ARG A 296 7.64 -10.19 20.70
N SER A 297 6.55 -10.84 20.34
CA SER A 297 5.44 -11.06 21.27
C SER A 297 4.67 -12.32 20.91
N ASP A 298 3.96 -12.88 21.88
CA ASP A 298 3.05 -14.00 21.67
C ASP A 298 1.69 -13.56 21.09
N ARG A 299 1.47 -12.24 20.92
CA ARG A 299 0.17 -11.65 20.52
C ARG A 299 -0.39 -12.23 19.22
N GLN A 300 0.48 -12.60 18.29
CA GLN A 300 0.12 -13.12 16.97
C GLN A 300 0.31 -14.65 16.85
N VAL A 301 0.53 -15.34 17.96
CA VAL A 301 0.63 -16.81 18.01
C VAL A 301 -0.77 -17.41 17.95
N ALA A 302 -0.94 -18.38 17.05
CA ALA A 302 -2.15 -19.18 16.92
C ALA A 302 -1.78 -20.63 16.61
N ASN A 303 -2.64 -21.56 17.06
CA ASN A 303 -2.54 -23.00 16.83
C ASN A 303 -3.83 -23.61 16.29
N PHE A 304 -4.86 -22.78 16.07
CA PHE A 304 -6.06 -23.18 15.35
C PHE A 304 -6.36 -22.18 14.22
N PHE A 305 -6.21 -22.64 12.98
CA PHE A 305 -6.32 -21.81 11.77
C PHE A 305 -7.61 -22.09 11.01
N SER A 306 -8.50 -21.11 10.94
CA SER A 306 -9.83 -21.27 10.34
C SER A 306 -10.07 -20.28 9.23
N VAL A 307 -10.44 -20.80 8.04
CA VAL A 307 -10.76 -19.98 6.87
C VAL A 307 -12.20 -20.22 6.45
N PRO A 308 -13.17 -19.51 7.03
CA PRO A 308 -14.55 -19.60 6.59
C PRO A 308 -14.74 -18.91 5.23
N PRO A 309 -15.79 -19.27 4.50
CA PRO A 309 -16.26 -18.45 3.39
C PRO A 309 -16.78 -17.10 3.89
N GLY A 310 -16.67 -16.08 3.04
CA GLY A 310 -17.20 -14.75 3.31
C GLY A 310 -18.72 -14.73 3.56
N PRO A 311 -19.26 -13.67 4.19
CA PRO A 311 -20.66 -13.61 4.61
C PRO A 311 -21.68 -13.66 3.46
N SER A 312 -21.25 -13.42 2.22
CA SER A 312 -22.07 -13.51 1.01
C SER A 312 -22.15 -14.93 0.42
N MET A 313 -21.54 -15.93 1.07
CA MET A 313 -21.40 -17.29 0.57
C MET A 313 -22.15 -18.28 1.47
N GLU A 314 -23.14 -18.98 0.92
CA GLU A 314 -24.02 -19.90 1.66
C GLU A 314 -23.31 -21.20 2.15
N SER A 315 -22.03 -21.39 1.82
CA SER A 315 -21.25 -22.61 2.15
C SER A 315 -20.70 -22.66 3.59
N GLY A 316 -20.91 -21.63 4.40
CA GLY A 316 -20.24 -21.45 5.71
C GLY A 316 -20.44 -22.58 6.73
N GLY A 317 -21.65 -23.15 6.81
CA GLY A 317 -21.92 -24.26 7.73
C GLY A 317 -21.16 -25.54 7.36
N PHE A 318 -21.10 -25.85 6.07
CA PHE A 318 -20.51 -27.09 5.56
C PHE A 318 -18.98 -27.09 5.66
N VAL A 319 -18.35 -25.97 5.28
CA VAL A 319 -16.89 -25.78 5.37
C VAL A 319 -16.40 -25.91 6.82
N ASN A 320 -17.11 -25.30 7.77
CA ASN A 320 -16.72 -25.36 9.18
C ASN A 320 -16.78 -26.78 9.76
N VAL A 321 -17.84 -27.54 9.46
CA VAL A 321 -17.99 -28.92 9.93
C VAL A 321 -16.91 -29.83 9.32
N HIS A 322 -16.68 -29.72 8.02
CA HIS A 322 -15.68 -30.54 7.33
C HIS A 322 -14.25 -30.22 7.79
N SER A 323 -13.96 -28.93 8.03
CA SER A 323 -12.67 -28.47 8.56
C SER A 323 -12.37 -29.05 9.95
N LEU A 324 -13.39 -29.12 10.82
CA LEU A 324 -13.24 -29.73 12.14
C LEU A 324 -13.09 -31.26 12.06
N GLN A 325 -13.74 -31.92 11.12
CA GLN A 325 -13.64 -33.39 10.95
C GLN A 325 -12.26 -33.85 10.47
N GLN A 326 -11.55 -33.03 9.69
CA GLN A 326 -10.23 -33.39 9.13
C GLN A 326 -9.06 -33.10 10.08
N GLY A 327 -9.24 -32.34 11.18
CA GLY A 327 -8.18 -32.03 12.15
C GLY A 327 -7.06 -31.10 11.64
N GLU A 328 -6.90 -30.94 10.32
CA GLU A 328 -5.95 -30.08 9.61
C GLU A 328 -5.81 -28.62 10.09
N PRO A 329 -6.85 -27.94 10.60
CA PRO A 329 -6.73 -26.61 11.18
C PRO A 329 -5.86 -26.50 12.44
N LEU A 330 -5.60 -27.61 13.12
CA LEU A 330 -4.86 -27.63 14.39
C LEU A 330 -3.35 -27.76 14.14
N ASP A 331 -2.57 -27.09 14.96
CA ASP A 331 -1.11 -27.14 14.93
C ASP A 331 -0.57 -27.40 16.34
N ASP A 332 -0.88 -28.57 16.86
CA ASP A 332 -0.57 -28.94 18.25
C ASP A 332 0.87 -29.45 18.41
N GLU A 333 1.57 -29.76 17.31
CA GLU A 333 2.90 -30.39 17.33
C GLU A 333 4.06 -29.42 17.09
N HIS A 334 3.78 -28.15 16.73
CA HIS A 334 4.82 -27.19 16.36
C HIS A 334 5.29 -26.35 17.55
N GLY A 335 6.58 -26.39 17.86
CA GLY A 335 7.12 -25.79 19.09
C GLY A 335 6.93 -24.26 19.20
N ASN A 336 6.82 -23.55 18.07
CA ASN A 336 6.65 -22.09 18.07
C ASN A 336 5.21 -21.62 18.33
N ASN A 337 4.24 -22.53 18.37
CA ASN A 337 2.84 -22.24 18.69
C ASN A 337 2.18 -23.32 19.57
N ASP A 338 2.99 -24.12 20.27
CA ASP A 338 2.56 -25.18 21.18
C ASP A 338 1.41 -24.72 22.11
N PRO A 339 0.22 -25.34 22.01
CA PRO A 339 -0.92 -25.00 22.86
C PRO A 339 -0.67 -25.16 24.36
N GLU A 340 0.27 -26.01 24.79
CA GLU A 340 0.63 -26.15 26.20
C GLU A 340 1.37 -24.92 26.74
N LEU A 341 2.16 -24.26 25.89
CA LEU A 341 2.92 -23.05 26.24
C LEU A 341 2.12 -21.76 26.02
N TYR A 342 1.45 -21.66 24.87
CA TYR A 342 0.79 -20.41 24.44
C TYR A 342 -0.72 -20.41 24.67
N GLY A 343 -1.30 -21.54 25.06
CA GLY A 343 -2.74 -21.74 25.16
C GLY A 343 -3.39 -21.95 23.79
N ARG A 344 -4.64 -22.47 23.78
CA ARG A 344 -5.41 -22.64 22.54
C ARG A 344 -5.87 -21.29 21.99
N ARG A 345 -5.33 -20.89 20.84
CA ARG A 345 -5.59 -19.59 20.20
C ARG A 345 -6.02 -19.78 18.75
N ARG A 346 -7.18 -19.19 18.40
CA ARG A 346 -7.74 -19.24 17.05
C ARG A 346 -7.35 -18.03 16.22
N MET A 347 -6.80 -18.28 15.04
CA MET A 347 -6.70 -17.30 13.95
C MET A 347 -7.80 -17.57 12.92
N ARG A 348 -8.63 -16.57 12.65
CA ARG A 348 -9.76 -16.69 11.71
C ARG A 348 -9.65 -15.63 10.64
N GLN A 349 -9.59 -16.05 9.37
CA GLN A 349 -9.56 -15.16 8.22
C GLN A 349 -10.56 -15.63 7.17
N ALA A 350 -11.52 -14.79 6.78
CA ALA A 350 -12.45 -15.16 5.72
C ALA A 350 -11.84 -14.91 4.34
N THR A 351 -12.10 -15.82 3.40
CA THR A 351 -11.84 -15.60 1.97
C THR A 351 -13.15 -15.44 1.22
N ARG A 352 -13.16 -14.53 0.24
CA ARG A 352 -14.29 -14.32 -0.68
C ARG A 352 -14.01 -14.84 -2.09
N LEU A 353 -12.81 -15.37 -2.30
CA LEU A 353 -12.45 -16.02 -3.55
C LEU A 353 -12.98 -17.45 -3.57
N LEU A 354 -13.31 -17.89 -4.76
CA LEU A 354 -13.75 -19.24 -5.07
C LEU A 354 -12.61 -20.02 -5.76
N PRO A 355 -12.68 -21.37 -5.81
CA PRO A 355 -11.69 -22.18 -6.52
C PRO A 355 -11.51 -21.74 -7.97
N SER A 356 -10.27 -21.77 -8.50
CA SER A 356 -9.94 -21.31 -9.86
C SER A 356 -10.71 -22.03 -10.97
N ASP A 357 -11.02 -23.32 -10.77
CA ASP A 357 -11.61 -24.17 -11.81
C ASP A 357 -13.15 -24.13 -11.82
N LEU A 358 -13.76 -23.33 -10.95
CA LEU A 358 -15.20 -23.24 -10.82
C LEU A 358 -15.80 -22.29 -11.87
N SER A 359 -16.68 -22.80 -12.74
CA SER A 359 -17.31 -21.99 -13.79
C SER A 359 -18.65 -21.35 -13.39
N THR A 360 -19.30 -21.88 -12.36
CA THR A 360 -20.56 -21.38 -11.80
C THR A 360 -20.73 -21.81 -10.35
N LEU A 361 -21.62 -21.16 -9.60
CA LEU A 361 -21.88 -21.57 -8.22
C LEU A 361 -22.53 -22.96 -8.19
N PRO A 362 -22.19 -23.84 -7.23
CA PRO A 362 -22.77 -25.18 -7.15
C PRO A 362 -24.31 -25.18 -7.12
N VAL A 363 -24.95 -24.19 -6.48
CA VAL A 363 -26.42 -24.07 -6.45
C VAL A 363 -27.04 -23.89 -7.84
N MET A 364 -26.29 -23.33 -8.78
CA MET A 364 -26.72 -23.06 -10.16
C MET A 364 -26.41 -24.21 -11.12
N MET A 365 -25.73 -25.27 -10.68
CA MET A 365 -25.41 -26.42 -11.52
C MET A 365 -26.63 -27.35 -11.69
N PRO A 366 -26.86 -27.89 -12.90
CA PRO A 366 -28.07 -28.67 -13.21
C PRO A 366 -28.08 -30.05 -12.56
N GLU A 367 -26.94 -30.74 -12.48
CA GLU A 367 -26.86 -32.11 -11.97
C GLU A 367 -26.45 -32.16 -10.49
N GLU A 368 -27.15 -32.97 -9.69
CA GLU A 368 -26.86 -33.18 -8.27
C GLU A 368 -25.45 -33.72 -8.00
N ALA A 369 -24.88 -34.47 -8.95
CA ALA A 369 -23.51 -34.95 -8.85
C ALA A 369 -22.51 -33.78 -8.95
N ASP A 370 -22.72 -32.87 -9.91
CA ASP A 370 -21.90 -31.68 -10.12
C ASP A 370 -22.02 -30.70 -8.95
N ARG A 371 -23.25 -30.50 -8.44
CA ARG A 371 -23.48 -29.70 -7.21
C ARG A 371 -22.63 -30.20 -6.05
N ARG A 372 -22.61 -31.52 -5.84
CA ARG A 372 -21.81 -32.15 -4.76
C ARG A 372 -20.31 -32.09 -5.04
N ALA A 373 -19.87 -32.19 -6.30
CA ALA A 373 -18.48 -32.01 -6.67
C ALA A 373 -18.01 -30.57 -6.40
N GLY A 374 -18.71 -29.57 -6.91
CA GLY A 374 -18.36 -28.16 -6.70
C GLY A 374 -18.40 -27.75 -5.23
N ALA A 375 -19.33 -28.27 -4.42
CA ALA A 375 -19.34 -28.03 -2.97
C ALA A 375 -18.11 -28.62 -2.25
N ARG A 376 -17.60 -29.77 -2.72
CA ARG A 376 -16.35 -30.35 -2.21
C ARG A 376 -15.15 -29.51 -2.63
N ASP A 377 -15.10 -29.03 -3.86
CA ASP A 377 -14.00 -28.19 -4.36
C ASP A 377 -13.89 -26.88 -3.58
N ILE A 378 -15.02 -26.23 -3.28
CA ILE A 378 -15.09 -25.07 -2.39
C ILE A 378 -14.54 -25.44 -1.00
N THR A 379 -14.93 -26.59 -0.45
CA THR A 379 -14.45 -27.03 0.86
C THR A 379 -12.92 -27.23 0.85
N PHE A 380 -12.37 -27.90 -0.15
CA PHE A 380 -10.93 -28.11 -0.28
C PHE A 380 -10.16 -26.80 -0.47
N TRP A 381 -10.71 -25.85 -1.22
CA TRP A 381 -10.14 -24.51 -1.36
C TRP A 381 -9.99 -23.81 -0.01
N HIS A 382 -11.02 -23.84 0.84
CA HIS A 382 -10.94 -23.25 2.18
C HIS A 382 -9.93 -23.97 3.08
N LEU A 383 -9.81 -25.30 2.97
CA LEU A 383 -8.81 -26.06 3.70
C LEU A 383 -7.39 -25.73 3.25
N ASP A 384 -7.16 -25.63 1.95
CA ASP A 384 -5.86 -25.22 1.38
C ASP A 384 -5.48 -23.81 1.83
N ARG A 385 -6.43 -22.87 1.81
CA ARG A 385 -6.22 -21.52 2.35
C ARG A 385 -5.89 -21.54 3.84
N ALA A 386 -6.51 -22.43 4.62
CA ALA A 386 -6.19 -22.58 6.04
C ALA A 386 -4.78 -23.15 6.27
N LYS A 387 -4.33 -24.10 5.45
CA LYS A 387 -2.95 -24.61 5.47
C LYS A 387 -1.94 -23.50 5.21
N ARG A 388 -2.15 -22.68 4.20
CA ARG A 388 -1.29 -21.52 3.90
C ARG A 388 -1.33 -20.48 5.01
N LEU A 389 -2.50 -20.21 5.59
CA LEU A 389 -2.62 -19.32 6.74
C LEU A 389 -1.81 -19.83 7.93
N LYS A 390 -1.82 -21.15 8.18
CA LYS A 390 -0.97 -21.81 9.18
C LYS A 390 0.52 -21.62 8.87
N GLU A 391 0.97 -21.92 7.66
CA GLU A 391 2.38 -21.75 7.24
C GLU A 391 2.87 -20.30 7.41
N MET A 392 2.04 -19.32 7.06
CA MET A 392 2.37 -17.91 7.23
C MET A 392 2.56 -17.50 8.70
N ASN A 393 1.88 -18.16 9.65
CA ASN A 393 1.71 -17.63 11.01
C ASN A 393 2.24 -18.53 12.13
N ARG A 394 2.52 -19.81 11.87
CA ARG A 394 2.99 -20.77 12.90
C ARG A 394 4.29 -20.36 13.58
N ASP A 395 5.10 -19.55 12.91
CA ASP A 395 6.41 -19.05 13.39
C ASP A 395 6.39 -17.59 13.84
N ASN A 396 5.22 -16.97 14.00
CA ASN A 396 5.13 -15.55 14.36
C ASN A 396 5.84 -15.19 15.68
N VAL A 397 6.05 -16.14 16.60
CA VAL A 397 6.75 -15.90 17.87
C VAL A 397 8.24 -15.57 17.69
N VAL A 398 8.87 -16.11 16.63
CA VAL A 398 10.31 -15.93 16.38
C VAL A 398 10.60 -14.73 15.48
N PHE A 399 9.61 -14.28 14.70
CA PHE A 399 9.70 -13.08 13.91
C PHE A 399 9.54 -11.80 14.74
N GLU A 400 10.16 -10.72 14.27
CA GLU A 400 10.14 -9.42 14.92
C GLU A 400 9.29 -8.40 14.16
N ASP A 401 8.46 -7.64 14.88
CA ASP A 401 7.78 -6.46 14.33
C ASP A 401 8.35 -5.18 14.96
N GLY A 402 8.36 -4.07 14.23
CA GLY A 402 9.06 -2.89 14.71
C GLY A 402 9.03 -1.67 13.82
N HIS A 403 9.88 -0.70 14.16
CA HIS A 403 10.13 0.47 13.32
C HIS A 403 11.61 0.85 13.36
N ALA A 404 12.08 1.41 12.26
CA ALA A 404 13.41 1.97 12.15
C ALA A 404 13.35 3.40 11.59
N ARG A 405 14.24 4.25 12.09
CA ARG A 405 14.53 5.59 11.54
C ARG A 405 15.92 5.53 10.92
N LEU A 406 15.97 5.86 9.64
CA LEU A 406 17.16 5.81 8.81
C LEU A 406 17.45 7.17 8.20
N ARG A 407 18.69 7.36 7.76
CA ARG A 407 19.03 8.44 6.82
C ARG A 407 18.17 8.28 5.57
N GLY A 408 17.68 9.37 5.02
CA GLY A 408 16.69 9.31 3.95
C GLY A 408 17.20 8.73 2.63
N SER A 409 16.41 7.89 1.95
CA SER A 409 16.74 7.32 0.63
C SER A 409 15.50 7.08 -0.23
N GLU A 410 15.64 7.34 -1.52
CA GLU A 410 14.67 7.11 -2.58
C GLU A 410 14.38 5.62 -2.84
N GLU A 411 15.30 4.73 -2.44
CA GLU A 411 15.19 3.28 -2.64
C GLU A 411 14.24 2.64 -1.62
N LEU A 412 14.02 3.29 -0.47
CA LEU A 412 13.13 2.81 0.58
C LEU A 412 11.67 3.02 0.16
N LYS A 413 11.04 1.93 -0.28
CA LYS A 413 9.63 1.86 -0.70
C LYS A 413 8.92 0.70 0.02
N ILE A 414 7.61 0.84 0.18
CA ILE A 414 6.77 -0.24 0.73
C ILE A 414 6.82 -1.48 -0.15
N GLY A 415 6.51 -2.64 0.44
CA GLY A 415 6.40 -3.89 -0.32
C GLY A 415 7.75 -4.46 -0.74
N ARG A 416 8.83 -4.12 -0.04
CA ARG A 416 10.19 -4.66 -0.24
C ARG A 416 10.78 -5.07 1.10
N TYR A 417 11.82 -5.90 1.07
CA TYR A 417 12.58 -6.20 2.28
C TYR A 417 13.61 -5.10 2.55
N LEU A 418 13.78 -4.71 3.81
CA LEU A 418 14.95 -4.01 4.31
C LEU A 418 15.98 -5.07 4.70
N ARG A 419 17.16 -5.06 4.10
CA ARG A 419 18.27 -5.93 4.51
C ARG A 419 19.32 -5.09 5.20
N VAL A 420 19.58 -5.39 6.46
CA VAL A 420 20.54 -4.64 7.28
C VAL A 420 21.74 -5.53 7.57
N THR A 421 22.93 -4.98 7.33
CA THR A 421 24.18 -5.62 7.73
C THR A 421 24.76 -4.92 8.97
N GLU A 422 24.87 -5.68 10.07
CA GLU A 422 25.45 -5.28 11.35
C GLU A 422 26.71 -6.13 11.61
N GLY A 423 27.88 -5.60 11.24
CA GLY A 423 29.14 -6.34 11.33
C GLY A 423 29.14 -7.56 10.40
N ASP A 424 29.15 -8.76 10.98
CA ASP A 424 29.06 -10.04 10.25
C ASP A 424 27.62 -10.58 10.17
N ALA A 425 26.64 -9.86 10.73
CA ALA A 425 25.24 -10.25 10.77
C ALA A 425 24.47 -9.58 9.64
N THR A 426 23.61 -10.34 8.98
CA THR A 426 22.65 -9.78 8.04
C THR A 426 21.27 -10.25 8.44
N TRP A 427 20.35 -9.32 8.63
CA TRP A 427 18.95 -9.62 8.92
C TRP A 427 18.04 -8.90 7.92
N GLU A 428 16.85 -9.43 7.73
CA GLU A 428 15.84 -8.88 6.83
C GLU A 428 14.55 -8.58 7.60
N ALA A 429 13.84 -7.53 7.19
CA ALA A 429 12.47 -7.30 7.64
C ALA A 429 11.63 -6.68 6.51
N TYR A 430 10.36 -7.02 6.45
CA TYR A 430 9.46 -6.57 5.39
C TYR A 430 8.91 -5.17 5.66
N MET A 431 9.05 -4.24 4.70
CA MET A 431 8.60 -2.86 4.86
C MET A 431 7.13 -2.71 4.50
N THR A 432 6.28 -2.50 5.52
CA THR A 432 4.83 -2.35 5.34
C THR A 432 4.37 -0.90 5.25
N ARG A 433 5.17 0.03 5.77
CA ARG A 433 4.91 1.48 5.73
C ARG A 433 6.22 2.25 5.66
N VAL A 434 6.29 3.27 4.82
CA VAL A 434 7.44 4.15 4.66
C VAL A 434 6.99 5.61 4.77
N SER A 435 7.69 6.40 5.56
CA SER A 435 7.52 7.86 5.62
C SER A 435 8.84 8.55 5.38
N HIS A 436 8.84 9.52 4.46
CA HIS A 436 9.98 10.41 4.26
C HIS A 436 9.69 11.76 4.89
N THR A 437 10.66 12.33 5.60
CA THR A 437 10.60 13.70 6.10
C THR A 437 11.83 14.45 5.63
N PHE A 438 11.60 15.47 4.83
CA PHE A 438 12.60 16.40 4.33
C PHE A 438 12.46 17.73 5.04
N ALA A 439 13.53 18.16 5.69
CA ALA A 439 13.72 19.52 6.16
C ALA A 439 14.78 20.16 5.24
N PRO A 440 14.38 21.04 4.30
CA PRO A 440 15.30 21.70 3.37
C PRO A 440 16.51 22.30 4.09
N LEU A 441 17.70 22.17 3.48
CA LEU A 441 18.99 22.63 4.01
C LEU A 441 19.42 21.98 5.35
N GLN A 442 18.64 21.07 5.90
CA GLN A 442 18.94 20.40 7.17
C GLN A 442 19.15 18.89 7.00
N THR A 443 18.06 18.14 6.83
CA THR A 443 18.11 16.67 6.88
C THR A 443 17.03 16.03 6.02
N TRP A 444 17.30 14.83 5.54
CA TRP A 444 16.29 13.90 5.05
C TRP A 444 16.34 12.64 5.90
N LYS A 445 15.19 12.26 6.46
CA LYS A 445 15.00 11.07 7.27
C LYS A 445 13.91 10.19 6.69
N THR A 446 14.09 8.87 6.80
CA THR A 446 13.06 7.88 6.45
C THR A 446 12.70 7.08 7.69
N GLU A 447 11.41 6.98 7.98
CA GLU A 447 10.87 6.08 9.00
C GLU A 447 10.17 4.91 8.30
N VAL A 448 10.52 3.69 8.69
CA VAL A 448 9.94 2.47 8.14
C VAL A 448 9.27 1.66 9.25
N THR A 449 8.07 1.15 8.97
CA THR A 449 7.44 0.10 9.78
C THR A 449 7.83 -1.24 9.20
N LEU A 450 8.32 -2.12 10.06
CA LEU A 450 8.88 -3.41 9.72
C LEU A 450 8.00 -4.51 10.29
N ASP A 451 7.78 -5.53 9.47
CA ASP A 451 7.12 -6.77 9.87
C ASP A 451 8.01 -7.96 9.51
N ARG A 452 7.82 -9.09 10.18
CA ARG A 452 8.56 -10.34 9.92
C ARG A 452 10.08 -10.21 9.91
N GLY A 453 10.64 -9.42 10.83
CA GLY A 453 12.07 -9.27 11.03
C GLY A 453 12.74 -10.57 11.45
N THR A 454 13.89 -10.90 10.84
CA THR A 454 14.67 -12.11 11.11
C THR A 454 15.83 -11.90 12.08
N GLY A 455 15.97 -10.70 12.67
CA GLY A 455 17.09 -10.34 13.54
C GLY A 455 17.33 -11.33 14.66
N PHE A 456 16.28 -11.72 15.39
CA PHE A 456 16.37 -12.77 16.39
C PHE A 456 16.79 -14.13 15.81
N LEU A 457 16.18 -14.57 14.71
CA LEU A 457 16.49 -15.86 14.08
C LEU A 457 17.97 -15.95 13.70
N GLU A 458 18.49 -14.92 13.05
CA GLU A 458 19.90 -14.86 12.65
C GLU A 458 20.85 -14.83 13.85
N ARG A 459 20.44 -14.21 14.97
CA ARG A 459 21.20 -14.27 16.23
C ARG A 459 21.24 -15.67 16.82
N THR A 460 20.14 -16.43 16.74
CA THR A 460 20.09 -17.81 17.29
C THR A 460 20.89 -18.83 16.49
N LYS A 461 21.12 -18.58 15.20
CA LYS A 461 21.94 -19.45 14.32
C LYS A 461 23.44 -19.35 14.64
N ARG A 462 23.88 -18.35 15.40
CA ARG A 462 25.29 -18.10 15.71
C ARG A 462 25.79 -18.95 16.86
N THR A 463 27.02 -19.43 16.73
CA THR A 463 27.73 -20.18 17.76
C THR A 463 28.47 -19.28 18.76
N THR A 464 28.71 -18.01 18.40
CA THR A 464 29.34 -16.99 19.23
C THR A 464 28.31 -15.94 19.66
N SER A 465 28.55 -15.28 20.79
CA SER A 465 27.63 -14.27 21.33
C SER A 465 27.57 -13.04 20.42
N SER A 466 26.41 -12.83 19.79
CA SER A 466 26.13 -11.66 18.93
C SER A 466 26.33 -10.33 19.64
N PHE A 467 26.15 -10.28 20.96
CA PHE A 467 26.37 -9.10 21.78
C PHE A 467 27.81 -8.55 21.64
N PHE A 468 28.83 -9.41 21.61
CA PHE A 468 30.22 -8.98 21.47
C PHE A 468 30.58 -8.60 20.02
N ALA A 469 29.89 -9.16 19.04
CA ALA A 469 30.06 -8.79 17.64
C ALA A 469 29.43 -7.42 17.34
N GLU A 470 28.27 -7.12 17.91
CA GLU A 470 27.55 -5.84 17.75
C GLU A 470 28.23 -4.69 18.51
N THR A 471 28.80 -4.98 19.68
CA THR A 471 29.50 -3.98 20.52
C THR A 471 30.94 -3.71 20.07
N ALA A 472 31.46 -4.41 19.05
CA ALA A 472 32.85 -4.29 18.63
C ALA A 472 33.26 -2.86 18.19
N ASN A 473 32.29 -2.01 17.84
CA ASN A 473 32.47 -0.61 17.47
C ASN A 473 31.92 0.40 18.51
N GLY A 474 31.47 -0.06 19.68
CA GLY A 474 30.87 0.78 20.73
C GLY A 474 31.87 1.18 21.84
N PRO A 475 31.54 2.19 22.67
CA PRO A 475 32.42 2.73 23.71
C PRO A 475 32.65 1.81 24.93
N TYR A 476 32.14 0.56 24.89
CA TYR A 476 32.28 -0.42 25.97
C TYR A 476 33.48 -1.36 25.78
N ARG A 477 34.53 -0.87 25.13
CA ARG A 477 35.88 -1.45 25.13
C ARG A 477 36.90 -0.46 25.65
#